data_AF-K1TEU1-F1
#
_entry.id   AF-K1TEU1-F1
#
_cell.length_a   1.000
_cell.length_b   1.000
_cell.length_c   1.000
_cell.angle_alpha   90.00
_cell.angle_beta   90.00
_cell.angle_gamma   90.00
#
_symmetry.space_group_name_H-M   'P 1'
#
loop_
_entity.id
_entity.type
_entity.pdbx_description
1 polymer ?
#
loop_
_entity_poly.entity_id
_entity_poly.type
_entity_poly.pdbx_seq_one_letter_code
_entity_poly.pdbx_strand_id
1 'polypeptide(L)'
;MGYDDEHLWLVSEHQVLSCRINNERIGVLAKSSLFKSVLGQGLKAGNHLYVSSEKGHLLRFEFGKPQPEIIRIPSPYFNYETKLAKLSDENILLFMSGMHLAILSPDTGKIREMKVAGMPQEGSLDPAFVKQDSYGFVWLGTKRDGLYLMNKEKTHMRRINILNDAHIQALVEDTKRQVWVTTIRDAFFVTFERKQFQMNSLLSASQDQDDWQYFSNSACISPSGDVVLGSSDGCKFMPPKAMQTNFLNTQAGIHASEMLSVYGVEVTKNNGKVLAVTDEVAH
;
A
#
# COMPACT_ATOMS: atom_id res chain seq x y z
N MET A 1 2.37 1.02 -7.24
CA MET A 1 2.22 1.96 -8.37
C MET A 1 2.82 3.30 -8.00
N GLY A 2 3.49 3.93 -8.96
CA GLY A 2 3.92 5.32 -8.86
C GLY A 2 3.08 6.17 -9.77
N TYR A 3 2.41 7.19 -9.25
CA TYR A 3 1.56 8.04 -10.07
C TYR A 3 1.61 9.51 -9.62
N ASP A 4 1.22 10.39 -10.52
CA ASP A 4 0.72 11.75 -10.30
C ASP A 4 -0.57 11.92 -11.11
N ASP A 5 -1.11 13.14 -11.18
CA ASP A 5 -2.41 13.41 -11.80
C ASP A 5 -2.44 13.10 -13.32
N GLU A 6 -1.28 13.09 -13.98
CA GLU A 6 -1.17 12.88 -15.43
C GLU A 6 -0.36 11.63 -15.80
N HIS A 7 0.44 11.09 -14.89
CA HIS A 7 1.40 10.04 -15.20
C HIS A 7 1.32 8.89 -14.23
N LEU A 8 1.44 7.66 -14.72
CA LEU A 8 1.52 6.48 -13.87
C LEU A 8 2.47 5.44 -14.45
N TRP A 9 3.03 4.62 -13.56
CA TRP A 9 3.68 3.36 -13.94
C TRP A 9 2.78 2.17 -13.65
N LEU A 10 2.64 1.29 -14.64
CA LEU A 10 2.11 -0.06 -14.45
C LEU A 10 3.28 -1.04 -14.39
N VAL A 11 3.25 -1.93 -13.41
CA VAL A 11 4.23 -2.99 -13.23
C VAL A 11 3.48 -4.31 -13.29
N SER A 12 3.77 -5.11 -14.31
CA SER A 12 3.36 -6.51 -14.37
C SER A 12 4.51 -7.41 -13.92
N GLU A 13 4.27 -8.72 -13.88
CA GLU A 13 5.29 -9.72 -13.52
C GLU A 13 6.52 -9.69 -14.45
N HIS A 14 6.38 -9.17 -15.68
CA HIS A 14 7.45 -9.22 -16.69
C HIS A 14 7.69 -7.92 -17.45
N GLN A 15 6.94 -6.85 -17.17
CA GLN A 15 7.07 -5.60 -17.91
C GLN A 15 6.71 -4.39 -17.05
N VAL A 16 7.39 -3.27 -17.33
CA VAL A 16 7.05 -1.96 -16.78
C VAL A 16 6.57 -1.06 -17.91
N LEU A 17 5.44 -0.39 -17.70
CA LEU A 17 4.87 0.58 -18.62
C LEU A 17 4.91 1.96 -17.98
N SER A 18 5.34 2.97 -18.74
CA SER A 18 5.10 4.37 -18.42
C SER A 18 3.85 4.82 -19.18
N CYS A 19 2.85 5.30 -18.47
CA CYS A 19 1.56 5.64 -19.02
C CYS A 19 1.19 7.10 -18.70
N ARG A 20 0.44 7.72 -19.59
CA ARG A 20 -0.20 9.03 -19.37
C ARG A 20 -1.69 8.82 -19.19
N ILE A 21 -2.27 9.55 -18.25
CA ILE A 21 -3.72 9.69 -18.09
C ILE A 21 -4.12 10.94 -18.89
N ASN A 22 -5.03 10.78 -19.84
CA ASN A 22 -5.62 11.90 -20.57
C ASN A 22 -7.10 11.62 -20.83
N ASN A 23 -7.98 12.54 -20.45
CA ASN A 23 -9.43 12.40 -20.59
C ASN A 23 -9.93 11.04 -20.11
N GLU A 24 -9.51 10.64 -18.90
CA GLU A 24 -9.89 9.37 -18.25
C GLU A 24 -9.45 8.10 -18.98
N ARG A 25 -8.58 8.23 -19.98
CA ARG A 25 -7.97 7.10 -20.68
C ARG A 25 -6.50 6.99 -20.35
N ILE A 26 -6.06 5.74 -20.18
CA ILE A 26 -4.64 5.41 -19.97
C ILE A 26 -4.00 5.16 -21.34
N GLY A 27 -3.13 6.05 -21.77
CA GLY A 27 -2.28 5.88 -22.94
C GLY A 27 -0.89 5.38 -22.53
N VAL A 28 -0.37 4.36 -23.20
CA VAL A 28 1.00 3.88 -22.94
C VAL A 28 2.01 4.73 -23.70
N LEU A 29 2.93 5.38 -22.99
CA LEU A 29 4.00 6.19 -23.56
C LEU A 29 5.25 5.38 -23.89
N ALA A 30 5.65 4.50 -22.96
CA ALA A 30 6.85 3.67 -23.12
C ALA A 30 6.63 2.30 -22.50
N LYS A 31 7.24 1.27 -23.10
CA LYS A 31 7.24 -0.10 -22.60
C LYS A 31 8.67 -0.57 -22.40
N SER A 32 8.97 -1.14 -21.25
CA SER A 32 10.25 -1.85 -21.08
C SER A 32 10.30 -3.08 -21.99
N SER A 33 11.51 -3.61 -22.20
CA SER A 33 11.64 -4.98 -22.70
C SER A 33 10.96 -5.97 -21.75
N LEU A 34 10.57 -7.12 -22.27
CA LEU A 34 10.10 -8.23 -21.44
C LEU A 34 11.27 -8.79 -20.62
N PHE A 35 11.11 -8.81 -19.30
CA PHE A 35 12.09 -9.37 -18.39
C PHE A 35 11.91 -10.88 -18.29
N LYS A 36 13.00 -11.63 -18.46
CA LYS A 36 13.01 -13.09 -18.23
C LYS A 36 12.82 -13.45 -16.76
N SER A 37 13.22 -12.56 -15.87
CA SER A 37 13.04 -12.68 -14.43
C SER A 37 11.72 -12.06 -14.00
N VAL A 38 11.12 -12.62 -12.96
CA VAL A 38 9.92 -12.06 -12.35
C VAL A 38 10.25 -10.70 -11.73
N LEU A 39 9.35 -9.76 -11.93
CA LEU A 39 9.33 -8.45 -11.29
C LEU A 39 8.45 -8.51 -10.05
N GLY A 40 8.92 -7.87 -9.00
CA GLY A 40 8.22 -7.74 -7.75
C GLY A 40 7.48 -6.41 -7.62
N GLN A 41 7.45 -5.90 -6.38
CA GLN A 41 6.74 -4.68 -6.06
C GLN A 41 7.41 -3.45 -6.69
N GLY A 42 6.62 -2.61 -7.35
CA GLY A 42 7.02 -1.28 -7.79
C GLY A 42 6.76 -0.20 -6.73
N LEU A 43 7.79 0.55 -6.37
CA LEU A 43 7.75 1.69 -5.44
C LEU A 43 8.21 2.98 -6.15
N LYS A 44 7.37 4.02 -6.13
CA LYS A 44 7.81 5.37 -6.51
C LYS A 44 8.57 6.02 -5.37
N ALA A 45 9.78 6.49 -5.65
CA ALA A 45 10.56 7.32 -4.73
C ALA A 45 11.27 8.41 -5.53
N GLY A 46 11.03 9.67 -5.14
CA GLY A 46 11.36 10.83 -5.97
C GLY A 46 10.76 10.73 -7.37
N ASN A 47 11.59 10.97 -8.38
CA ASN A 47 11.23 10.92 -9.80
C ASN A 47 11.39 9.53 -10.44
N HIS A 48 11.67 8.51 -9.64
CA HIS A 48 11.99 7.17 -10.15
C HIS A 48 11.00 6.13 -9.64
N LEU A 49 10.85 5.07 -10.42
CA LEU A 49 10.24 3.82 -10.01
C LEU A 49 11.34 2.80 -9.69
N TYR A 50 11.27 2.21 -8.50
CA TYR A 50 12.11 1.10 -8.07
C TYR A 50 11.29 -0.19 -8.13
N VAL A 51 11.82 -1.23 -8.76
CA VAL A 51 11.15 -2.53 -8.90
C VAL A 51 12.11 -3.62 -8.46
N SER A 52 11.73 -4.40 -7.45
CA SER A 52 12.50 -5.57 -7.04
C SER A 52 12.49 -6.63 -8.14
N SER A 53 13.59 -7.36 -8.30
CA SER A 53 13.71 -8.45 -9.25
C SER A 53 14.62 -9.54 -8.71
N GLU A 54 14.74 -10.62 -9.48
CA GLU A 54 15.57 -11.76 -9.16
C GLU A 54 17.08 -11.43 -9.15
N LYS A 55 17.86 -12.35 -8.59
CA LYS A 55 19.34 -12.32 -8.64
C LYS A 55 19.97 -11.06 -8.03
N GLY A 56 19.37 -10.48 -6.99
CA GLY A 56 19.95 -9.32 -6.31
C GLY A 56 19.82 -8.02 -7.09
N HIS A 57 18.90 -7.92 -8.06
CA HIS A 57 18.74 -6.72 -8.88
C HIS A 57 17.53 -5.89 -8.47
N LEU A 58 17.78 -4.64 -8.09
CA LEU A 58 16.76 -3.61 -7.97
C LEU A 58 16.79 -2.75 -9.23
N LEU A 59 15.69 -2.71 -9.98
CA LEU A 59 15.59 -1.95 -11.21
C LEU A 59 15.12 -0.53 -10.91
N ARG A 60 15.81 0.48 -11.42
CA ARG A 60 15.44 1.89 -11.31
C ARG A 60 15.04 2.42 -12.68
N PHE A 61 13.78 2.82 -12.82
CA PHE A 61 13.24 3.42 -14.04
C PHE A 61 13.06 4.91 -13.87
N GLU A 62 13.49 5.66 -14.88
CA GLU A 62 13.02 7.03 -15.12
C GLU A 62 11.72 7.00 -15.93
N PHE A 63 10.88 8.01 -15.74
CA PHE A 63 9.60 8.08 -16.44
C PHE A 63 9.80 8.23 -17.95
N GLY A 64 9.06 7.44 -18.74
CA GLY A 64 9.14 7.46 -20.21
C GLY A 64 10.39 6.77 -20.79
N LYS A 65 11.36 6.36 -19.96
CA LYS A 65 12.52 5.58 -20.43
C LYS A 65 12.25 4.08 -20.31
N PRO A 66 12.39 3.30 -21.40
CA PRO A 66 12.07 1.86 -21.39
C PRO A 66 13.13 1.01 -20.68
N GLN A 67 14.38 1.47 -20.64
CA GLN A 67 15.49 0.73 -20.04
C GLN A 67 15.74 1.19 -18.60
N PRO A 68 15.76 0.26 -17.62
CA PRO A 68 16.12 0.60 -16.27
C PRO A 68 17.63 0.66 -16.07
N GLU A 69 18.05 1.41 -15.07
CA GLU A 69 19.32 1.18 -14.42
C GLU A 69 19.23 0.00 -13.46
N ILE A 70 20.28 -0.81 -13.40
CA ILE A 70 20.35 -1.98 -12.50
C ILE A 70 21.19 -1.63 -11.28
N ILE A 71 20.55 -1.61 -10.12
CA ILE A 71 21.21 -1.46 -8.82
C ILE A 71 21.41 -2.85 -8.23
N ARG A 72 22.66 -3.22 -7.95
CA ARG A 72 22.99 -4.50 -7.33
C ARG A 72 22.84 -4.41 -5.82
N ILE A 73 22.01 -5.27 -5.25
CA ILE A 73 21.85 -5.43 -3.81
C ILE A 73 22.74 -6.59 -3.36
N PRO A 74 23.82 -6.34 -2.59
CA PRO A 74 24.80 -7.36 -2.20
C PRO A 74 24.29 -8.17 -1.00
N SER A 75 23.08 -8.72 -1.09
CA SER A 75 22.47 -9.53 -0.04
C SER A 75 21.83 -10.77 -0.66
N PRO A 76 22.13 -11.99 -0.15
CA PRO A 76 21.53 -13.21 -0.65
C PRO A 76 20.02 -13.28 -0.37
N TYR A 77 19.53 -12.44 0.54
CA TYR A 77 18.13 -12.40 0.94
C TYR A 77 17.25 -11.55 0.02
N PHE A 78 17.87 -10.72 -0.84
CA PHE A 78 17.15 -9.89 -1.79
C PHE A 78 16.68 -10.69 -3.01
N ASN A 79 15.39 -10.60 -3.31
CA ASN A 79 14.74 -11.23 -4.46
C ASN A 79 13.51 -10.42 -4.90
N TYR A 80 12.77 -10.89 -5.90
CA TYR A 80 11.56 -10.22 -6.39
C TYR A 80 10.48 -10.08 -5.30
N GLU A 81 10.41 -10.96 -4.31
CA GLU A 81 9.44 -10.88 -3.21
C GLU A 81 9.76 -9.78 -2.19
N THR A 82 10.94 -9.17 -2.25
CA THR A 82 11.36 -8.09 -1.35
C THR A 82 10.34 -6.95 -1.37
N LYS A 83 9.87 -6.54 -0.19
CA LYS A 83 8.95 -5.42 -0.04
C LYS A 83 9.73 -4.12 0.10
N LEU A 84 9.24 -3.08 -0.57
CA LEU A 84 9.88 -1.77 -0.62
C LEU A 84 8.99 -0.75 0.08
N ALA A 85 9.55 0.00 1.03
CA ALA A 85 8.90 1.17 1.60
C ALA A 85 9.74 2.43 1.40
N LYS A 86 9.09 3.48 0.89
CA LYS A 86 9.64 4.83 0.96
C LYS A 86 9.58 5.29 2.41
N LEU A 87 10.70 5.83 2.91
CA LEU A 87 10.80 6.41 4.23
C LEU A 87 10.71 7.95 4.17
N SER A 88 10.47 8.57 5.32
CA SER A 88 10.33 10.01 5.51
C SER A 88 11.62 10.79 5.24
N ASP A 89 12.77 10.12 5.27
CA ASP A 89 14.08 10.64 4.90
C ASP A 89 14.43 10.37 3.43
N GLU A 90 13.43 10.05 2.59
CA GLU A 90 13.54 9.69 1.17
C GLU A 90 14.35 8.41 0.88
N ASN A 91 14.91 7.77 1.90
CA ASN A 91 15.53 6.47 1.75
C ASN A 91 14.48 5.38 1.49
N ILE A 92 14.94 4.23 0.98
CA ILE A 92 14.09 3.08 0.72
C ILE A 92 14.46 1.97 1.70
N LEU A 93 13.47 1.52 2.46
CA LEU A 93 13.59 0.29 3.25
C LEU A 93 13.36 -0.92 2.35
N LEU A 94 14.31 -1.85 2.39
CA LEU A 94 14.25 -3.16 1.77
C LEU A 94 13.90 -4.18 2.86
N PHE A 95 12.73 -4.79 2.78
CA PHE A 95 12.32 -5.90 3.63
C PHE A 95 12.46 -7.20 2.85
N MET A 96 13.56 -7.91 3.09
CA MET A 96 14.03 -9.06 2.32
C MET A 96 13.63 -10.39 2.97
N SER A 97 13.93 -11.50 2.30
CA SER A 97 13.65 -12.84 2.82
C SER A 97 14.38 -13.12 4.16
N GLY A 98 13.80 -13.99 4.98
CA GLY A 98 14.33 -14.28 6.32
C GLY A 98 14.30 -13.07 7.27
N MET A 99 13.45 -12.07 7.01
CA MET A 99 13.34 -10.85 7.82
C MET A 99 14.65 -10.03 7.88
N HIS A 100 15.44 -10.09 6.82
CA HIS A 100 16.61 -9.22 6.67
C HIS A 100 16.18 -7.85 6.17
N LEU A 101 16.64 -6.79 6.83
CA LEU A 101 16.30 -5.42 6.48
C LEU A 101 17.55 -4.67 6.04
N ALA A 102 17.40 -3.81 5.05
CA ALA A 102 18.43 -2.86 4.65
C ALA A 102 17.81 -1.53 4.25
N ILE A 103 18.57 -0.45 4.39
CA ILE A 103 18.21 0.88 3.88
C ILE A 103 19.07 1.15 2.65
N LEU A 104 18.43 1.45 1.53
CA LEU A 104 19.05 2.02 0.34
C LEU A 104 18.88 3.54 0.37
N SER A 105 19.96 4.27 0.13
CA SER A 105 19.93 5.71 -0.14
C SER A 105 19.93 5.98 -1.65
N PRO A 106 18.79 6.39 -2.24
CA PRO A 106 18.66 6.62 -3.68
C PRO A 106 19.75 7.52 -4.30
N ASP A 107 20.14 8.57 -3.58
CA ASP A 107 21.07 9.59 -4.10
C ASP A 107 22.50 9.09 -4.20
N THR A 108 22.90 8.17 -3.32
CA THR A 108 24.29 7.70 -3.21
C THR A 108 24.47 6.25 -3.63
N GLY A 109 23.37 5.50 -3.79
CA GLY A 109 23.39 4.05 -4.00
C GLY A 109 23.89 3.25 -2.79
N LYS A 110 24.17 3.91 -1.64
CA LYS A 110 24.67 3.23 -0.44
C LYS A 110 23.57 2.37 0.17
N ILE A 111 23.97 1.16 0.58
CA ILE A 111 23.09 0.19 1.22
C ILE A 111 23.64 -0.10 2.62
N ARG A 112 22.77 -0.05 3.63
CA ARG A 112 23.11 -0.33 5.02
C ARG A 112 22.15 -1.35 5.61
N GLU A 113 22.66 -2.50 6.01
CA GLU A 113 21.87 -3.49 6.72
C GLU A 113 21.38 -2.98 8.09
N MET A 114 20.23 -3.48 8.50
CA MET A 114 19.59 -3.15 9.76
C MET A 114 19.37 -4.42 10.59
N LYS A 115 19.80 -4.37 11.85
CA LYS A 115 19.43 -5.37 12.85
C LYS A 115 18.23 -4.85 13.61
N VAL A 116 17.17 -5.66 13.67
CA VAL A 116 15.93 -5.30 14.36
C VAL A 116 15.63 -6.37 15.41
N ALA A 117 15.48 -5.92 16.67
CA ALA A 117 15.09 -6.78 17.77
C ALA A 117 13.58 -7.02 17.79
N GLY A 118 13.12 -8.08 18.46
CA GLY A 118 11.69 -8.39 18.57
C GLY A 118 11.06 -8.92 17.29
N MET A 119 11.89 -9.20 16.26
CA MET A 119 11.45 -9.97 15.10
C MET A 119 10.97 -11.35 15.57
N PRO A 120 9.82 -11.84 15.05
CA PRO A 120 9.40 -13.22 15.30
C PRO A 120 10.49 -14.20 14.83
N GLN A 121 10.54 -15.40 15.41
CA GLN A 121 11.48 -16.42 14.93
C GLN A 121 11.12 -16.83 13.50
N GLU A 122 12.13 -17.13 12.67
CA GLU A 122 11.93 -17.48 11.26
C GLU A 122 10.88 -18.58 11.05
N GLY A 123 10.10 -18.48 9.97
CA GLY A 123 9.29 -19.59 9.48
C GLY A 123 7.83 -19.32 9.11
N SER A 124 7.28 -18.12 9.32
CA SER A 124 5.86 -17.87 8.97
C SER A 124 5.49 -16.43 8.59
N LEU A 125 6.41 -15.47 8.71
CA LEU A 125 6.14 -14.09 8.33
C LEU A 125 6.07 -14.03 6.79
N ASP A 126 4.87 -14.08 6.23
CA ASP A 126 4.59 -13.89 4.80
C ASP A 126 4.21 -12.41 4.58
N PRO A 127 5.20 -11.50 4.44
CA PRO A 127 4.91 -10.07 4.37
C PRO A 127 4.14 -9.75 3.09
N ALA A 128 2.99 -9.10 3.24
CA ALA A 128 2.19 -8.63 2.13
C ALA A 128 2.69 -7.25 1.65
N PHE A 129 3.01 -6.37 2.58
CA PHE A 129 3.50 -5.02 2.30
C PHE A 129 4.23 -4.42 3.51
N VAL A 130 5.00 -3.37 3.24
CA VAL A 130 5.62 -2.51 4.24
C VAL A 130 5.33 -1.05 3.90
N LYS A 131 4.93 -0.25 4.89
CA LYS A 131 4.60 1.18 4.72
C LYS A 131 5.06 1.96 5.95
N GLN A 132 5.46 3.21 5.77
CA GLN A 132 5.73 4.12 6.88
C GLN A 132 4.58 5.11 7.03
N ASP A 133 4.19 5.42 8.27
CA ASP A 133 3.26 6.51 8.56
C ASP A 133 3.99 7.86 8.75
N SER A 134 3.20 8.91 8.90
CA SER A 134 3.68 10.29 9.11
C SER A 134 4.38 10.51 10.46
N TYR A 135 4.24 9.59 11.41
CA TYR A 135 4.96 9.62 12.70
C TYR A 135 6.30 8.87 12.62
N GLY A 136 6.63 8.30 11.48
CA GLY A 136 7.87 7.59 11.23
C GLY A 136 7.86 6.13 11.66
N PHE A 137 6.72 5.57 12.09
CA PHE A 137 6.63 4.14 12.35
C PHE A 137 6.46 3.35 11.06
N VAL A 138 7.11 2.20 11.01
CA VAL A 138 7.03 1.28 9.88
C VAL A 138 6.05 0.17 10.23
N TRP A 139 5.01 0.04 9.41
CA TRP A 139 4.00 -1.00 9.51
C TRP A 139 4.31 -2.11 8.51
N LEU A 140 4.18 -3.35 8.98
CA LEU A 140 4.35 -4.55 8.19
C LEU A 140 3.06 -5.36 8.29
N GLY A 141 2.31 -5.41 7.19
CA GLY A 141 1.15 -6.29 7.05
C GLY A 141 1.60 -7.64 6.53
N THR A 142 1.04 -8.71 7.08
CA THR A 142 1.36 -10.09 6.68
C THR A 142 0.12 -10.81 6.17
N LYS A 143 0.32 -11.84 5.35
CA LYS A 143 -0.80 -12.64 4.81
C LYS A 143 -1.43 -13.58 5.83
N ARG A 144 -0.72 -13.91 6.92
CA ARG A 144 -1.13 -14.98 7.84
C ARG A 144 -0.84 -14.72 9.32
N ASP A 145 -0.09 -13.67 9.64
CA ASP A 145 0.46 -13.45 10.97
C ASP A 145 0.11 -12.06 11.52
N GLY A 146 -0.89 -11.42 10.92
CA GLY A 146 -1.37 -10.12 11.36
C GLY A 146 -0.47 -8.94 11.02
N LEU A 147 -0.54 -7.92 11.86
CA LEU A 147 0.09 -6.62 11.68
C LEU A 147 1.24 -6.43 12.66
N TYR A 148 2.36 -5.92 12.16
CA TYR A 148 3.54 -5.59 12.95
C TYR A 148 3.83 -4.09 12.86
N LEU A 149 4.35 -3.55 13.96
CA LEU A 149 4.78 -2.16 14.08
C LEU A 149 6.25 -2.12 14.49
N MET A 150 7.04 -1.39 13.71
CA MET A 150 8.45 -1.14 14.00
C MET A 150 8.67 0.35 14.24
N ASN A 151 9.30 0.67 15.37
CA ASN A 151 9.89 1.98 15.57
C ASN A 151 11.34 1.94 15.04
N LYS A 152 11.62 2.72 14.00
CA LYS A 152 12.94 2.75 13.33
C LYS A 152 14.05 3.22 14.27
N GLU A 153 13.79 4.19 15.15
CA GLU A 153 14.79 4.72 16.10
C GLU A 153 15.18 3.69 17.16
N LYS A 154 14.20 2.91 17.63
CA LYS A 154 14.41 1.88 18.64
C LYS A 154 14.85 0.54 18.05
N THR A 155 14.87 0.42 16.72
CA THR A 155 15.18 -0.82 15.98
C THR A 155 14.48 -2.04 16.59
N HIS A 156 13.20 -1.87 16.94
CA HIS A 156 12.40 -2.90 17.58
C HIS A 156 11.07 -3.05 16.86
N MET A 157 10.75 -4.29 16.49
CA MET A 157 9.49 -4.68 15.91
C MET A 157 8.64 -5.40 16.95
N ARG A 158 7.33 -5.12 16.95
CA ARG A 158 6.35 -5.80 17.80
C ARG A 158 5.09 -6.14 17.00
N ARG A 159 4.47 -7.26 17.34
CA ARG A 159 3.17 -7.65 16.80
C ARG A 159 2.05 -6.82 17.43
N ILE A 160 1.02 -6.53 16.65
CA ILE A 160 -0.20 -5.86 17.10
C ILE A 160 -1.25 -6.92 17.40
N ASN A 161 -1.46 -7.20 18.69
CA ASN A 161 -2.24 -8.34 19.14
C ASN A 161 -3.71 -8.39 18.66
N ILE A 162 -4.30 -7.22 18.37
CA ILE A 162 -5.73 -7.12 17.98
C ILE A 162 -5.99 -7.73 16.60
N LEU A 163 -4.99 -7.70 15.72
CA LEU A 163 -5.10 -8.20 14.35
C LEU A 163 -4.23 -9.45 14.16
N ASN A 164 -4.03 -10.22 15.24
CA ASN A 164 -3.29 -11.47 15.17
C ASN A 164 -3.99 -12.48 14.25
N ASP A 165 -3.17 -13.24 13.52
CA ASP A 165 -3.61 -14.31 12.60
C ASP A 165 -4.56 -13.82 11.49
N ALA A 166 -4.71 -12.51 11.36
CA ALA A 166 -5.47 -11.88 10.29
C ALA A 166 -4.60 -11.76 9.04
N HIS A 167 -5.23 -12.02 7.89
CA HIS A 167 -4.66 -11.67 6.59
C HIS A 167 -4.83 -10.17 6.38
N ILE A 168 -3.73 -9.42 6.51
CA ILE A 168 -3.74 -7.97 6.32
C ILE A 168 -3.72 -7.66 4.82
N GLN A 169 -4.78 -7.01 4.34
CA GLN A 169 -4.97 -6.71 2.92
C GLN A 169 -4.31 -5.40 2.54
N ALA A 170 -4.60 -4.31 3.25
CA ALA A 170 -4.08 -3.00 2.91
C ALA A 170 -3.89 -2.11 4.15
N LEU A 171 -3.12 -1.05 3.97
CA LEU A 171 -2.91 0.00 4.97
C LEU A 171 -2.80 1.36 4.28
N VAL A 172 -3.49 2.35 4.86
CA VAL A 172 -3.44 3.74 4.44
C VAL A 172 -3.55 4.66 5.66
N GLU A 173 -2.82 5.77 5.64
CA GLU A 173 -2.93 6.81 6.65
C GLU A 173 -3.84 7.92 6.14
N ASP A 174 -4.83 8.33 6.94
CA ASP A 174 -5.76 9.38 6.57
C ASP A 174 -5.22 10.80 6.82
N THR A 175 -6.00 11.81 6.40
CA THR A 175 -5.66 13.23 6.57
C THR A 175 -5.62 13.70 8.03
N LYS A 176 -6.10 12.89 8.97
CA LYS A 176 -6.04 13.12 10.42
C LYS A 176 -4.95 12.26 11.08
N ARG A 177 -4.08 11.62 10.29
CA ARG A 177 -3.01 10.74 10.74
C ARG A 177 -3.51 9.52 11.53
N GLN A 178 -4.71 9.05 11.22
CA GLN A 178 -5.18 7.75 11.68
C GLN A 178 -4.71 6.70 10.68
N VAL A 179 -4.23 5.58 11.18
CA VAL A 179 -3.81 4.46 10.33
C VAL A 179 -5.00 3.52 10.17
N TRP A 180 -5.46 3.38 8.93
CA TRP A 180 -6.49 2.45 8.51
C TRP A 180 -5.85 1.17 8.01
N VAL A 181 -6.40 0.04 8.45
CA VAL A 181 -5.92 -1.30 8.11
C VAL A 181 -7.11 -2.16 7.75
N THR A 182 -7.04 -2.84 6.62
CA THR A 182 -8.04 -3.83 6.23
C THR A 182 -7.53 -5.25 6.42
N THR A 183 -8.39 -6.12 6.91
CA THR A 183 -8.27 -7.57 6.76
C THR A 183 -9.06 -8.01 5.51
N ILE A 184 -9.27 -9.30 5.29
CA ILE A 184 -10.13 -9.80 4.19
C ILE A 184 -11.54 -9.18 4.27
N ARG A 185 -12.12 -9.06 5.48
CA ARG A 185 -13.53 -8.67 5.64
C ARG A 185 -13.74 -7.40 6.46
N ASP A 186 -12.72 -6.91 7.14
CA ASP A 186 -12.92 -5.86 8.14
C ASP A 186 -11.96 -4.70 7.96
N ALA A 187 -12.45 -3.48 8.18
CA ALA A 187 -11.63 -2.30 8.28
C ALA A 187 -11.50 -1.87 9.74
N PHE A 188 -10.27 -1.60 10.16
CA PHE A 188 -9.93 -1.06 11.45
C PHE A 188 -9.18 0.26 11.27
N PHE A 189 -9.27 1.14 12.26
CA PHE A 189 -8.42 2.32 12.33
C PHE A 189 -7.84 2.50 13.73
N VAL A 190 -6.69 3.15 13.82
CA VAL A 190 -6.05 3.49 15.09
C VAL A 190 -5.62 4.95 15.08
N THR A 191 -5.90 5.65 16.19
CA THR A 191 -5.29 6.95 16.48
C THR A 191 -4.09 6.75 17.41
N PHE A 192 -3.05 7.57 17.25
CA PHE A 192 -1.89 7.53 18.15
C PHE A 192 -2.21 7.96 19.58
N GLU A 193 -3.26 8.75 19.76
CA GLU A 193 -3.76 9.15 21.08
C GLU A 193 -4.37 7.95 21.83
N ARG A 194 -5.24 7.18 21.17
CA ARG A 194 -5.94 6.04 21.80
C ARG A 194 -5.07 4.78 21.84
N LYS A 195 -4.15 4.62 20.88
CA LYS A 195 -3.29 3.42 20.72
C LYS A 195 -4.07 2.11 20.69
N GLN A 196 -5.35 2.16 20.34
CA GLN A 196 -6.25 1.03 20.25
C GLN A 196 -6.86 1.02 18.85
N PHE A 197 -6.85 -0.16 18.24
CA PHE A 197 -7.56 -0.36 16.98
C PHE A 197 -9.05 -0.42 17.25
N GLN A 198 -9.81 0.34 16.47
CA GLN A 198 -11.26 0.34 16.49
C GLN A 198 -11.75 -0.19 15.14
N MET A 199 -12.64 -1.17 15.20
CA MET A 199 -13.31 -1.67 14.01
C MET A 199 -14.28 -0.62 13.49
N ASN A 200 -14.34 -0.44 12.18
CA ASN A 200 -15.32 0.42 11.54
C ASN A 200 -16.45 -0.44 10.97
N SER A 201 -17.60 -0.46 11.64
CA SER A 201 -18.75 -1.28 11.24
C SER A 201 -19.32 -0.93 9.86
N LEU A 202 -19.14 0.31 9.39
CA LEU A 202 -19.62 0.73 8.07
C LEU A 202 -18.75 0.22 6.91
N LEU A 203 -17.49 -0.11 7.21
CA LEU A 203 -16.50 -0.60 6.26
C LEU A 203 -16.10 -2.04 6.59
N SER A 204 -16.99 -2.80 7.21
CA SER A 204 -16.73 -4.18 7.58
C SER A 204 -17.78 -5.06 6.94
N ALA A 205 -17.36 -5.85 5.95
CA ALA A 205 -18.20 -6.84 5.28
C ALA A 205 -18.74 -7.88 6.26
N SER A 206 -18.07 -8.10 7.40
CA SER A 206 -18.60 -8.95 8.47
C SER A 206 -19.91 -8.45 9.09
N GLN A 207 -20.25 -7.18 8.86
CA GLN A 207 -21.48 -6.53 9.29
C GLN A 207 -22.50 -6.38 8.13
N ASP A 208 -22.17 -6.94 6.96
CA ASP A 208 -22.94 -6.84 5.72
C ASP A 208 -23.45 -8.23 5.30
N GLN A 209 -24.59 -8.28 4.61
CA GLN A 209 -25.17 -9.52 4.09
C GLN A 209 -24.50 -9.96 2.78
N ASP A 210 -23.92 -9.03 2.02
CA ASP A 210 -23.45 -9.26 0.66
C ASP A 210 -22.06 -9.93 0.57
N ASP A 211 -21.48 -10.35 1.71
CA ASP A 211 -20.23 -11.12 1.88
C ASP A 211 -19.05 -10.75 0.95
N TRP A 212 -18.88 -9.46 0.71
CA TRP A 212 -17.78 -8.92 -0.09
C TRP A 212 -16.44 -8.93 0.67
N GLN A 213 -15.32 -8.74 -0.06
CA GLN A 213 -13.96 -8.83 0.52
C GLN A 213 -13.05 -7.71 0.02
N TYR A 214 -12.09 -7.30 0.84
CA TYR A 214 -11.07 -6.31 0.48
C TYR A 214 -9.92 -6.92 -0.34
N PHE A 215 -9.39 -6.13 -1.28
CA PHE A 215 -8.24 -6.53 -2.11
C PHE A 215 -6.90 -6.11 -1.51
N SER A 216 -5.88 -6.94 -1.76
CA SER A 216 -4.52 -6.68 -1.29
C SER A 216 -3.95 -5.40 -1.91
N ASN A 217 -3.30 -4.58 -1.08
CA ASN A 217 -2.69 -3.31 -1.48
C ASN A 217 -3.65 -2.32 -2.18
N SER A 218 -4.96 -2.48 -2.01
CA SER A 218 -5.98 -1.64 -2.64
C SER A 218 -6.53 -0.61 -1.65
N ALA A 219 -5.68 0.34 -1.25
CA ALA A 219 -6.07 1.45 -0.39
C ALA A 219 -5.32 2.74 -0.75
N CYS A 220 -6.03 3.87 -0.79
CA CYS A 220 -5.45 5.19 -1.05
C CYS A 220 -6.25 6.32 -0.39
N ILE A 221 -5.68 7.53 -0.42
CA ILE A 221 -6.36 8.77 -0.04
C ILE A 221 -6.73 9.53 -1.31
N SER A 222 -8.00 9.90 -1.45
CA SER A 222 -8.47 10.73 -2.56
C SER A 222 -7.99 12.19 -2.42
N PRO A 223 -8.03 13.02 -3.48
CA PRO A 223 -7.70 14.44 -3.37
C PRO A 223 -8.59 15.22 -2.39
N SER A 224 -9.83 14.78 -2.18
CA SER A 224 -10.75 15.31 -1.16
C SER A 224 -10.42 14.86 0.27
N GLY A 225 -9.46 13.96 0.44
CA GLY A 225 -9.04 13.41 1.73
C GLY A 225 -9.84 12.19 2.19
N ASP A 226 -10.67 11.61 1.32
CA ASP A 226 -11.44 10.41 1.64
C ASP A 226 -10.49 9.21 1.71
N VAL A 227 -10.72 8.31 2.67
CA VAL A 227 -10.10 6.99 2.66
C VAL A 227 -10.85 6.15 1.63
N VAL A 228 -10.12 5.54 0.70
CA VAL A 228 -10.68 4.70 -0.37
C VAL A 228 -10.08 3.30 -0.28
N LEU A 229 -10.94 2.30 -0.20
CA LEU A 229 -10.58 0.88 -0.04
C LEU A 229 -11.22 0.07 -1.17
N GLY A 230 -10.42 -0.60 -1.99
CA GLY A 230 -10.93 -1.45 -3.05
C GLY A 230 -11.38 -2.81 -2.53
N SER A 231 -12.54 -3.27 -3.00
CA SER A 231 -13.17 -4.54 -2.62
C SER A 231 -13.74 -5.27 -3.84
N SER A 232 -14.15 -6.52 -3.64
CA SER A 232 -14.92 -7.30 -4.62
C SER A 232 -16.31 -6.71 -4.92
N ASP A 233 -16.69 -5.65 -4.23
CA ASP A 233 -17.93 -4.90 -4.41
C ASP A 233 -17.59 -3.41 -4.65
N GLY A 234 -16.71 -3.17 -5.63
CA GLY A 234 -16.28 -1.85 -6.06
C GLY A 234 -15.26 -1.19 -5.11
N CYS A 235 -15.50 0.07 -4.76
CA CYS A 235 -14.65 0.84 -3.85
C CYS A 235 -15.48 1.36 -2.69
N LYS A 236 -15.01 1.12 -1.47
CA LYS A 236 -15.61 1.66 -0.25
C LYS A 236 -14.93 2.98 0.10
N PHE A 237 -15.74 4.00 0.39
CA PHE A 237 -15.27 5.35 0.69
C PHE A 237 -15.55 5.71 2.14
N MET A 238 -14.65 6.47 2.75
CA MET A 238 -14.86 7.03 4.08
C MET A 238 -14.44 8.51 4.10
N PRO A 239 -15.41 9.43 3.99
CA PRO A 239 -15.11 10.85 3.96
C PRO A 239 -14.60 11.40 5.29
N PRO A 240 -13.75 12.46 5.29
CA PRO A 240 -13.20 13.06 6.51
C PRO A 240 -14.20 13.47 7.58
N LYS A 241 -15.40 13.86 7.15
CA LYS A 241 -16.51 14.23 8.04
C LYS A 241 -17.11 12.99 8.73
N ALA A 242 -17.24 11.88 8.01
CA ALA A 242 -17.75 10.61 8.55
C ALA A 242 -16.77 9.90 9.48
N MET A 243 -15.47 10.19 9.35
CA MET A 243 -14.43 9.71 10.28
C MET A 243 -14.55 10.32 11.70
N GLN A 244 -15.44 11.30 11.93
CA GLN A 244 -15.71 11.80 13.27
C GLN A 244 -16.72 10.89 13.97
N THR A 245 -16.30 10.20 15.03
CA THR A 245 -17.16 9.27 15.81
C THR A 245 -18.49 9.87 16.30
N ASN A 246 -18.56 11.19 16.54
CA ASN A 246 -19.81 11.88 16.89
C ASN A 246 -20.77 12.05 15.69
N PHE A 247 -20.28 12.04 14.46
CA PHE A 247 -21.08 12.18 13.24
C PHE A 247 -21.99 10.97 13.03
N LEU A 248 -21.53 9.75 13.35
CA LEU A 248 -22.31 8.51 13.25
C LEU A 248 -23.57 8.51 14.13
N ASN A 249 -23.57 9.31 15.20
CA ASN A 249 -24.72 9.47 16.08
C ASN A 249 -25.66 10.60 15.63
N THR A 250 -25.37 11.27 14.51
CA THR A 250 -26.25 12.29 13.93
C THR A 250 -27.14 11.66 12.88
N GLN A 251 -28.34 12.21 12.67
CA GLN A 251 -29.28 11.74 11.65
C GLN A 251 -28.67 11.76 10.23
N ALA A 252 -27.76 12.71 9.97
CA ALA A 252 -26.97 12.78 8.73
C ALA A 252 -25.91 11.67 8.62
N GLY A 253 -25.33 11.22 9.74
CA GLY A 253 -24.40 10.10 9.76
C GLY A 253 -25.07 8.75 9.54
N ILE A 254 -26.27 8.57 10.07
CA ILE A 254 -27.11 7.38 9.84
C ILE A 254 -27.49 7.27 8.36
N HIS A 255 -27.90 8.38 7.73
CA HIS A 255 -28.22 8.38 6.31
C HIS A 255 -26.98 8.27 5.41
N ALA A 256 -25.84 8.84 5.83
CA ALA A 256 -24.58 8.69 5.10
C ALA A 256 -24.06 7.24 5.15
N SER A 257 -24.25 6.51 6.25
CA SER A 257 -23.91 5.07 6.29
C SER A 257 -24.72 4.23 5.31
N GLU A 258 -25.98 4.59 5.06
CA GLU A 258 -26.83 3.91 4.08
C GLU A 258 -26.40 4.20 2.62
N MET A 259 -25.68 5.31 2.38
CA MET A 259 -25.23 5.74 1.04
C MET A 259 -23.80 5.33 0.67
N LEU A 260 -23.00 4.79 1.59
CA LEU A 260 -21.56 4.55 1.37
C LEU A 260 -21.21 3.26 0.60
N SER A 261 -22.20 2.52 0.14
CA SER A 261 -22.05 1.43 -0.83
C SER A 261 -22.22 1.97 -2.25
N VAL A 262 -21.11 2.40 -2.87
CA VAL A 262 -21.11 2.73 -4.31
C VAL A 262 -20.46 1.58 -5.06
N TYR A 263 -21.29 0.87 -5.81
CA TYR A 263 -20.92 -0.21 -6.72
C TYR A 263 -19.90 0.25 -7.78
N GLY A 264 -19.22 -0.73 -8.37
CA GLY A 264 -18.13 -0.56 -9.32
C GLY A 264 -18.37 0.43 -10.46
N VAL A 265 -17.24 1.06 -10.84
CA VAL A 265 -17.00 1.89 -12.02
C VAL A 265 -17.68 3.28 -12.03
N GLU A 266 -16.80 4.28 -12.19
CA GLU A 266 -17.01 5.71 -12.37
C GLU A 266 -17.43 6.55 -11.14
N VAL A 267 -16.47 6.71 -10.22
CA VAL A 267 -16.60 7.72 -9.16
C VAL A 267 -16.24 9.10 -9.72
N THR A 268 -17.25 9.79 -10.22
CA THR A 268 -17.20 11.25 -10.36
C THR A 268 -17.59 11.89 -9.04
N LYS A 269 -16.61 12.51 -8.37
CA LYS A 269 -16.88 13.56 -7.39
C LYS A 269 -16.08 14.78 -7.78
N ASN A 270 -16.79 15.88 -8.06
CA ASN A 270 -16.27 17.10 -8.67
C ASN A 270 -14.95 17.56 -8.03
N ASN A 271 -13.93 17.72 -8.90
CA ASN A 271 -12.59 18.24 -8.63
C ASN A 271 -11.61 17.33 -7.86
N GLY A 272 -11.75 16.00 -7.96
CA GLY A 272 -10.70 15.04 -7.60
C GLY A 272 -11.14 13.60 -7.91
N LYS A 273 -10.50 12.94 -8.88
CA LYS A 273 -10.89 11.58 -9.33
C LYS A 273 -9.98 10.53 -8.71
N VAL A 274 -10.54 9.35 -8.42
CA VAL A 274 -9.78 8.16 -8.00
C VAL A 274 -9.85 7.13 -9.11
N LEU A 275 -8.68 6.62 -9.53
CA LEU A 275 -8.58 5.60 -10.55
C LEU A 275 -8.44 4.23 -9.90
N ALA A 276 -9.30 3.30 -10.31
CA ALA A 276 -9.18 1.89 -9.97
C ALA A 276 -8.69 1.12 -11.19
N VAL A 277 -7.78 0.16 -10.98
CA VAL A 277 -7.36 -0.80 -12.00
C VAL A 277 -8.02 -2.13 -11.65
N THR A 278 -8.89 -2.61 -12.53
CA THR A 278 -9.63 -3.85 -12.40
C THR A 278 -9.15 -4.86 -13.43
N ASP A 279 -9.46 -6.14 -13.20
CA ASP A 279 -9.32 -7.21 -14.18
C ASP A 279 -10.45 -7.23 -15.22
N GLU A 280 -11.57 -6.55 -14.94
CA GLU A 280 -12.62 -6.30 -15.92
C GLU A 280 -12.14 -5.39 -17.04
N VAL A 281 -12.23 -5.88 -18.27
CA VAL A 281 -11.99 -5.11 -19.49
C VAL A 281 -13.26 -4.32 -19.78
N ALA A 282 -13.21 -2.99 -19.64
CA ALA A 282 -14.28 -2.13 -20.13
C ALA A 282 -14.45 -2.34 -21.65
N HIS A 283 -15.60 -2.88 -22.04
CA HIS A 283 -15.97 -3.09 -23.45
C HIS A 283 -16.47 -1.80 -24.10
#